data_AF-A0A2N1RH72-F1
#
_entry.id   AF-A0A2N1RH72-F1
#
_cell.length_a   1.000
_cell.length_b   1.000
_cell.length_c   1.000
_cell.angle_alpha   90.00
_cell.angle_beta   90.00
_cell.angle_gamma   90.00
#
_symmetry.space_group_name_H-M   'P 1'
#
loop_
_entity.id
_entity.type
_entity.pdbx_description
1 polymer ?
#
loop_
_entity_poly.entity_id
_entity_poly.type
_entity_poly.pdbx_seq_one_letter_code
_entity_poly.pdbx_strand_id
1 'polypeptide(L)'
;MYCVPFFVASDFVKYPAEWLIQATIVCVAHLVVDSIKHFIIKGKVVIGPLPYIVDQSSHLAILAVMTFFTLHYWCSVDAAKWIHQVVSILEIEGMDALAWICIIIAIWKPANFTIRQVLARYKPHTEENSIVKAGAMIGTLERIIMVLLLGMGQYGAIALVLTAKSIARYDMLKDRVFAEYYLLGTLLSTLLVLLVFIILG
;
A
#
# COMPACT_ATOMS: atom_id res chain seq x y z
N MET A 1 10.70 -0.65 -14.59
CA MET A 1 11.07 -1.31 -13.31
C MET A 1 9.88 -1.95 -12.58
N TYR A 2 8.64 -1.49 -12.76
CA TYR A 2 7.47 -2.02 -12.03
C TYR A 2 7.05 -3.45 -12.38
N CYS A 3 7.52 -4.02 -13.51
CA CYS A 3 7.09 -5.37 -13.92
C CYS A 3 7.92 -6.52 -13.32
N VAL A 4 9.14 -6.25 -12.82
CA VAL A 4 10.08 -7.28 -12.35
C VAL A 4 9.46 -8.19 -11.28
N PRO A 5 8.70 -7.69 -10.29
CA PRO A 5 8.06 -8.54 -9.29
C PRO A 5 7.06 -9.56 -9.89
N PHE A 6 6.36 -9.21 -10.98
CA PHE A 6 5.42 -10.14 -11.62
C PHE A 6 6.15 -11.31 -12.29
N PHE A 7 7.35 -11.08 -12.82
CA PHE A 7 8.16 -12.17 -13.38
C PHE A 7 8.76 -13.03 -12.27
N VAL A 8 9.28 -12.44 -11.20
CA VAL A 8 9.81 -13.19 -10.05
C VAL A 8 8.72 -14.03 -9.38
N ALA A 9 7.47 -13.57 -9.39
CA ALA A 9 6.35 -14.32 -8.85
C ALA A 9 6.13 -15.68 -9.55
N SER A 10 6.65 -15.92 -10.77
CA SER A 10 6.51 -17.22 -11.44
C SER A 10 7.11 -18.37 -10.65
N ASP A 11 8.14 -18.12 -9.83
CA ASP A 11 8.81 -19.13 -9.01
C ASP A 11 7.95 -19.59 -7.81
N PHE A 12 6.89 -18.85 -7.53
CA PHE A 12 5.98 -19.06 -6.41
C PHE A 12 4.64 -19.70 -6.84
N VAL A 13 4.43 -19.93 -8.14
CA VAL A 13 3.19 -20.51 -8.68
C VAL A 13 3.46 -21.88 -9.30
N LYS A 14 2.49 -22.79 -9.19
CA LYS A 14 2.58 -24.15 -9.74
C LYS A 14 2.76 -24.20 -11.26
N TYR A 15 2.17 -23.24 -11.97
CA TYR A 15 2.19 -23.18 -13.44
C TYR A 15 2.92 -21.93 -13.94
N PRO A 16 4.27 -21.96 -14.01
CA PRO A 16 5.06 -20.76 -14.30
C PRO A 16 4.89 -20.26 -15.74
N ALA A 17 4.70 -21.14 -16.73
CA ALA A 17 4.59 -20.73 -18.13
C ALA A 17 3.34 -19.86 -18.40
N GLU A 18 2.20 -20.28 -17.86
CA GLU A 18 0.94 -19.53 -17.93
C GLU A 18 1.02 -18.21 -17.16
N TRP A 19 1.67 -18.22 -16.00
CA TRP A 19 1.93 -17.00 -15.22
C TRP A 19 2.79 -15.99 -15.98
N LEU A 20 3.85 -16.43 -16.67
CA LEU A 20 4.71 -15.55 -17.45
C LEU A 20 3.95 -14.84 -18.58
N ILE A 21 2.97 -15.53 -19.20
CA ILE A 21 2.07 -14.90 -20.20
C ILE A 21 1.25 -13.81 -19.53
N GLN A 22 0.59 -14.10 -18.41
CA GLN A 22 -0.22 -13.12 -17.68
C GLN A 22 0.63 -11.92 -17.20
N ALA A 23 1.80 -12.17 -16.62
CA ALA A 23 2.75 -11.16 -16.19
C ALA A 23 3.18 -10.25 -17.34
N THR A 24 3.37 -10.82 -18.54
CA THR A 24 3.68 -10.05 -19.74
C THR A 24 2.52 -9.15 -20.14
N ILE A 25 1.29 -9.66 -20.18
CA ILE A 25 0.12 -8.84 -20.55
C ILE A 25 -0.12 -7.73 -19.51
N VAL A 26 0.00 -8.05 -18.21
CA VAL A 26 -0.06 -7.05 -17.12
C VAL A 26 1.00 -5.97 -17.34
N CYS A 27 2.25 -6.36 -17.62
CA CYS A 27 3.33 -5.40 -17.84
C CYS A 27 3.06 -4.48 -19.04
N VAL A 28 2.59 -5.03 -20.16
CA VAL A 28 2.23 -4.24 -21.34
C VAL A 28 1.09 -3.27 -21.02
N ALA A 29 0.05 -3.73 -20.31
CA ALA A 29 -1.06 -2.87 -19.91
C ALA A 29 -0.59 -1.71 -19.01
N HIS A 30 0.31 -1.97 -18.07
CA HIS A 30 0.92 -0.93 -17.23
C HIS A 30 1.71 0.09 -18.05
N LEU A 31 2.55 -0.38 -18.98
CA LEU A 31 3.33 0.50 -19.87
C LEU A 31 2.42 1.39 -20.73
N VAL A 32 1.28 0.86 -21.19
CA VAL A 32 0.28 1.63 -21.95
C VAL A 32 -0.34 2.72 -21.07
N VAL A 33 -0.76 2.40 -19.85
CA VAL A 33 -1.31 3.39 -18.89
C VAL A 33 -0.31 4.49 -18.58
N ASP A 34 0.94 4.12 -18.27
CA ASP A 34 2.02 5.07 -17.99
C ASP A 34 2.32 5.98 -19.19
N SER A 35 2.30 5.41 -20.41
CA SER A 35 2.53 6.17 -21.64
C SER A 35 1.39 7.15 -21.90
N ILE A 36 0.13 6.71 -21.80
CA ILE A 36 -1.06 7.57 -21.96
C ILE A 36 -1.01 8.72 -20.96
N LYS A 37 -0.75 8.42 -19.68
CA LYS A 37 -0.60 9.42 -18.63
C LYS A 37 0.53 10.40 -18.95
N HIS A 38 1.69 9.91 -19.40
CA HIS A 38 2.80 10.77 -19.79
C HIS A 38 2.35 11.76 -20.88
N PHE A 39 1.67 11.31 -21.94
CA PHE A 39 1.19 12.20 -23.01
C PHE A 39 0.13 13.20 -22.54
N ILE A 40 -0.78 12.82 -21.64
CA ILE A 40 -1.84 13.72 -21.12
C ILE A 40 -1.26 14.82 -20.22
N ILE A 41 -0.26 14.48 -19.41
CA ILE A 41 0.33 15.38 -18.40
C ILE A 41 1.48 16.20 -19.00
N LYS A 42 2.06 15.78 -20.13
CA LYS A 42 3.15 16.50 -20.80
C LYS A 42 2.78 17.97 -21.05
N GLY A 43 3.52 18.87 -20.42
CA GLY A 43 3.34 20.32 -20.55
C GLY A 43 2.26 20.94 -19.65
N LYS A 44 1.58 20.18 -18.78
CA LYS A 44 0.60 20.70 -17.81
C LYS A 44 1.15 20.66 -16.39
N VAL A 45 1.08 21.79 -15.67
CA VAL A 45 1.33 21.84 -14.23
C VAL A 45 0.07 21.35 -13.52
N VAL A 46 0.00 20.05 -13.20
CA VAL A 46 -1.12 19.48 -12.46
C VAL A 46 -0.76 19.38 -10.98
N ILE A 47 -1.35 20.24 -10.16
CA ILE A 47 -1.14 20.28 -8.70
C ILE A 47 -2.28 19.53 -8.03
N GLY A 48 -1.98 18.62 -7.11
CA GLY A 48 -2.96 17.94 -6.25
C GLY A 48 -3.03 16.43 -6.44
N PRO A 49 -3.89 15.75 -5.68
CA PRO A 49 -3.88 14.28 -5.59
C PRO A 49 -4.58 13.57 -6.76
N LEU A 50 -5.36 14.30 -7.56
CA LEU A 50 -6.20 13.70 -8.60
C LEU A 50 -5.42 12.87 -9.62
N PRO A 51 -4.28 13.32 -10.20
CA PRO A 51 -3.53 12.50 -11.16
C PRO A 51 -2.99 11.21 -10.54
N TYR A 52 -2.62 11.27 -9.25
CA TYR A 52 -2.18 10.10 -8.51
C TYR A 52 -3.33 9.13 -8.27
N ILE A 53 -4.51 9.62 -7.85
CA ILE A 53 -5.69 8.77 -7.62
C ILE A 53 -6.12 8.09 -8.92
N VAL A 54 -6.20 8.83 -10.03
CA VAL A 54 -6.57 8.26 -11.34
C VAL A 54 -5.56 7.21 -11.79
N ASP A 55 -4.27 7.48 -11.60
CA ASP A 55 -3.20 6.55 -11.91
C ASP A 55 -3.33 5.24 -11.10
N GLN A 56 -3.45 5.32 -9.78
CA GLN A 56 -3.59 4.13 -8.92
C GLN A 56 -4.88 3.35 -9.20
N SER A 57 -5.98 4.05 -9.45
CA SER A 57 -7.25 3.41 -9.83
C SER A 57 -7.14 2.67 -11.16
N SER A 58 -6.41 3.22 -12.14
CA SER A 58 -6.18 2.57 -13.44
C SER A 58 -5.35 1.29 -13.28
N HIS A 59 -4.30 1.34 -12.46
CA HIS A 59 -3.47 0.18 -12.15
C HIS A 59 -4.26 -0.91 -11.40
N LEU A 60 -5.05 -0.53 -10.40
CA LEU A 60 -5.90 -1.46 -9.67
C LEU A 60 -6.98 -2.10 -10.57
N ALA A 61 -7.55 -1.33 -11.51
CA ALA A 61 -8.50 -1.84 -12.49
C ALA A 61 -7.86 -2.87 -13.42
N ILE A 62 -6.63 -2.65 -13.89
CA ILE A 62 -5.89 -3.65 -14.69
C ILE A 62 -5.72 -4.94 -13.89
N LEU A 63 -5.30 -4.85 -12.62
CA LEU A 63 -5.13 -6.03 -11.77
C LEU A 63 -6.46 -6.75 -11.54
N ALA A 64 -7.56 -6.03 -11.27
CA ALA A 64 -8.87 -6.63 -11.07
C ALA A 64 -9.40 -7.33 -12.33
N VAL A 65 -9.26 -6.69 -13.49
CA VAL A 65 -9.62 -7.29 -14.79
C VAL A 65 -8.79 -8.55 -15.03
N MET A 66 -7.48 -8.50 -14.77
CA MET A 66 -6.62 -9.67 -14.94
C MET A 66 -6.96 -10.81 -13.99
N THR A 67 -7.23 -10.51 -12.72
CA THR A 67 -7.72 -11.50 -11.77
C THR A 67 -9.02 -12.16 -12.28
N PHE A 68 -9.97 -11.38 -12.79
CA PHE A 68 -11.20 -11.93 -13.36
C PHE A 68 -10.94 -12.86 -14.55
N PHE A 69 -10.06 -12.48 -15.48
CA PHE A 69 -9.68 -13.33 -16.61
C PHE A 69 -8.98 -14.61 -16.15
N THR A 70 -8.06 -14.50 -15.19
CA THR A 70 -7.34 -15.66 -14.65
C THR A 70 -8.30 -16.66 -14.00
N LEU A 71 -9.26 -16.18 -13.20
CA LEU A 71 -10.24 -17.04 -12.52
C LEU A 71 -11.25 -17.69 -13.48
N HIS A 72 -11.61 -17.02 -14.58
CA HIS A 72 -12.65 -17.52 -15.48
C HIS A 72 -12.12 -18.35 -16.65
N TYR A 73 -10.96 -17.99 -17.21
CA TYR A 73 -10.44 -18.59 -18.44
C TYR A 73 -9.14 -19.38 -18.25
N TRP A 74 -8.40 -19.13 -17.17
CA TRP A 74 -7.07 -19.70 -16.96
C TRP A 74 -7.06 -20.75 -15.84
N CYS A 75 -5.96 -21.51 -15.76
CA CYS A 75 -5.78 -22.57 -14.77
C CYS A 75 -5.91 -22.05 -13.33
N SER A 76 -6.25 -22.95 -12.41
CA SER A 76 -6.27 -22.70 -10.96
C SER A 76 -4.99 -22.01 -10.50
N VAL A 77 -5.12 -20.92 -9.74
CA VAL A 77 -4.00 -20.28 -9.05
C VAL A 77 -3.64 -21.16 -7.86
N ASP A 78 -2.56 -21.92 -8.00
CA ASP A 78 -2.06 -22.82 -6.96
C ASP A 78 -0.60 -22.48 -6.66
N ALA A 79 -0.26 -22.46 -5.37
CA ALA A 79 1.09 -22.14 -4.91
C ALA A 79 2.09 -23.21 -5.36
N ALA A 80 3.35 -22.82 -5.52
CA ALA A 80 4.41 -23.77 -5.82
C ALA A 80 4.53 -24.83 -4.71
N LYS A 81 4.94 -26.06 -5.07
CA LYS A 81 5.01 -27.20 -4.13
C LYS A 81 5.84 -26.92 -2.89
N TRP A 82 6.92 -26.16 -3.02
CA TRP A 82 7.79 -25.81 -1.90
C TRP A 82 7.09 -24.87 -0.90
N ILE A 83 6.16 -24.04 -1.35
CA ILE A 83 5.35 -23.17 -0.47
C ILE A 83 4.42 -24.05 0.36
N HIS A 84 3.71 -24.97 -0.27
CA HIS A 84 2.87 -25.94 0.42
C HIS A 84 3.63 -26.73 1.49
N GLN A 85 4.88 -27.13 1.20
CA GLN A 85 5.75 -27.80 2.17
C GLN A 85 6.10 -26.89 3.35
N VAL A 86 6.53 -25.65 3.10
CA VAL A 86 6.87 -24.70 4.16
C VAL A 86 5.67 -24.38 5.05
N VAL A 87 4.51 -24.10 4.44
CA VAL A 87 3.26 -23.79 5.16
C VAL A 87 2.83 -24.99 6.01
N SER A 88 2.95 -26.21 5.49
CA SER A 88 2.61 -27.43 6.25
C SER A 88 3.52 -27.68 7.45
N ILE A 89 4.82 -27.33 7.37
CA ILE A 89 5.78 -27.48 8.48
C ILE A 89 5.50 -26.46 9.57
N LEU A 90 5.10 -25.24 9.19
CA LEU A 90 4.84 -24.16 10.12
C LEU A 90 3.46 -24.24 10.78
N GLU A 91 2.60 -25.19 10.34
CA GLU A 91 1.21 -25.34 10.80
C GLU A 91 0.39 -24.04 10.66
N ILE A 92 0.72 -23.21 9.66
CA ILE A 92 0.03 -21.94 9.40
C ILE A 92 -1.02 -22.16 8.31
N GLU A 93 -2.20 -21.55 8.43
CA GLU A 93 -3.14 -21.47 7.32
C GLU A 93 -2.57 -20.56 6.22
N GLY A 94 -2.28 -21.12 5.04
CA GLY A 94 -1.59 -20.39 3.98
C GLY A 94 -2.31 -19.12 3.50
N MET A 95 -3.64 -19.08 3.62
CA MET A 95 -4.45 -17.90 3.30
C MET A 95 -4.23 -16.76 4.31
N ASP A 96 -4.19 -17.08 5.60
CA ASP A 96 -3.92 -16.09 6.65
C ASP A 96 -2.52 -15.50 6.51
N ALA A 97 -1.52 -16.34 6.27
CA ALA A 97 -0.15 -15.87 6.03
C ALA A 97 -0.08 -14.90 4.85
N LEU A 98 -0.76 -15.23 3.74
CA LEU A 98 -0.81 -14.38 2.55
C LEU A 98 -1.51 -13.05 2.84
N ALA A 99 -2.64 -13.07 3.55
CA ALA A 99 -3.37 -11.90 3.99
C ALA A 99 -2.47 -10.94 4.80
N TRP A 100 -1.78 -11.46 5.83
CA TRP A 100 -0.86 -10.68 6.65
C TRP A 100 0.30 -10.08 5.85
N ILE A 101 0.87 -10.83 4.90
CA ILE A 101 1.92 -10.33 4.00
C ILE A 101 1.35 -9.17 3.15
N CYS A 102 0.18 -9.33 2.55
CA CYS A 102 -0.48 -8.30 1.75
C CYS A 102 -0.77 -7.03 2.58
N ILE A 103 -1.24 -7.18 3.82
CA ILE A 103 -1.46 -6.06 4.74
C ILE A 103 -0.16 -5.29 4.96
N ILE A 104 0.93 -5.98 5.33
CA ILE A 104 2.24 -5.34 5.59
C ILE A 104 2.76 -4.60 4.35
N ILE A 105 2.67 -5.22 3.16
CA ILE A 105 3.09 -4.60 1.90
C ILE A 105 2.26 -3.32 1.65
N ALA A 106 0.94 -3.37 1.84
CA ALA A 106 0.05 -2.24 1.60
C ALA A 106 0.33 -1.06 2.54
N ILE A 107 0.52 -1.31 3.84
CA ILE A 107 0.72 -0.25 4.84
C ILE A 107 2.15 0.33 4.85
N TRP A 108 3.11 -0.27 4.16
CA TRP A 108 4.51 0.15 4.22
C TRP A 108 4.81 1.34 3.29
N LYS A 109 5.30 1.07 2.07
CA LYS A 109 5.69 2.09 1.09
C LYS A 109 4.49 2.68 0.34
N PRO A 110 3.50 1.89 -0.12
CA PRO A 110 2.33 2.43 -0.82
C PRO A 110 1.56 3.43 0.04
N ALA A 111 1.23 3.08 1.29
CA ALA A 111 0.54 4.01 2.19
C ALA A 111 1.33 5.31 2.44
N ASN A 112 2.65 5.23 2.64
CA ASN A 112 3.50 6.43 2.77
C ASN A 112 3.42 7.34 1.55
N PHE A 113 3.46 6.75 0.35
CA PHE A 113 3.37 7.50 -0.89
C PHE A 113 1.97 8.10 -1.08
N THR A 114 0.92 7.33 -0.84
CA THR A 114 -0.48 7.79 -0.87
C THR A 114 -0.70 9.00 0.03
N ILE A 115 -0.35 8.88 1.32
CA ILE A 115 -0.54 9.97 2.29
C ILE A 115 0.22 11.22 1.85
N ARG A 116 1.47 11.06 1.38
CA ARG A 116 2.28 12.18 0.89
C ARG A 116 1.65 12.89 -0.31
N GLN A 117 1.08 12.15 -1.26
CA GLN A 117 0.44 12.73 -2.44
C GLN A 117 -0.89 13.42 -2.09
N VAL A 118 -1.70 12.78 -1.24
CA VAL A 118 -2.98 13.32 -0.77
C VAL A 118 -2.79 14.62 0.02
N LEU A 119 -1.76 14.69 0.86
CA LEU A 119 -1.49 15.83 1.74
C LEU A 119 -0.49 16.83 1.17
N ALA A 120 -0.06 16.68 -0.09
CA ALA A 120 0.96 17.53 -0.70
C ALA A 120 0.62 19.03 -0.63
N ARG A 121 -0.67 19.39 -0.70
CA ARG A 121 -1.15 20.78 -0.64
C ARG A 121 -1.18 21.37 0.78
N TYR A 122 -1.18 20.52 1.81
CA TYR A 122 -1.25 20.91 3.21
C TYR A 122 0.12 20.91 3.90
N LYS A 123 1.17 20.49 3.18
CA LYS A 123 2.51 20.36 3.75
C LYS A 123 3.07 21.74 4.14
N PRO A 124 3.56 21.94 5.38
CA PRO A 124 4.19 23.19 5.79
C PRO A 124 5.45 23.51 4.97
N HIS A 125 5.70 24.80 4.68
CA HIS A 125 6.79 25.25 3.82
C HIS A 125 8.20 25.15 4.44
N THR A 126 8.31 24.85 5.73
CA THR A 126 9.56 24.96 6.52
C THR A 126 10.22 23.62 6.85
N GLU A 127 9.73 22.49 6.34
CA GLU A 127 10.28 21.17 6.72
C GLU A 127 11.62 20.85 6.03
N GLU A 128 12.68 20.69 6.84
CA GLU A 128 13.96 20.12 6.40
C GLU A 128 13.81 18.65 5.94
N ASN A 129 14.59 18.25 4.94
CA ASN A 129 14.56 16.90 4.37
C ASN A 129 14.81 15.77 5.39
N SER A 130 15.57 16.02 6.45
CA SER A 130 15.85 15.08 7.55
C SER A 130 14.58 14.78 8.37
N ILE A 131 13.82 15.82 8.72
CA ILE A 131 12.56 15.74 9.47
C ILE A 131 11.51 14.97 8.67
N VAL A 132 11.45 15.19 7.35
CA VAL A 132 10.54 14.47 6.44
C VAL A 132 10.80 12.96 6.46
N LYS A 133 12.07 12.54 6.47
CA LYS A 133 12.45 11.11 6.52
C LYS A 133 12.06 10.47 7.85
N ALA A 134 12.28 11.17 8.97
CA ALA A 134 11.90 10.69 10.29
C ALA A 134 10.37 10.55 10.42
N GLY A 135 9.60 11.53 9.93
CA GLY A 135 8.14 11.47 9.92
C GLY A 135 7.59 10.27 9.15
N ALA A 136 8.16 9.95 7.98
CA ALA A 136 7.77 8.77 7.21
C ALA A 136 8.06 7.44 7.93
N MET A 137 9.19 7.35 8.63
CA MET A 137 9.54 6.17 9.45
C MET A 137 8.59 6.02 10.64
N ILE A 138 8.32 7.11 11.38
CA ILE A 138 7.35 7.13 12.49
C ILE A 138 5.98 6.63 12.00
N GLY A 139 5.50 7.16 10.87
CA GLY A 139 4.22 6.74 10.31
C GLY A 139 4.18 5.26 9.91
N THR A 140 5.27 4.69 9.39
CA THR A 140 5.36 3.25 9.11
C THR A 140 5.30 2.42 10.40
N LEU A 141 6.06 2.81 11.43
CA LEU A 141 6.06 2.11 12.72
C LEU A 141 4.68 2.14 13.38
N GLU A 142 4.03 3.31 13.38
CA GLU A 142 2.67 3.48 13.91
C GLU A 142 1.68 2.54 13.22
N ARG A 143 1.69 2.45 11.88
CA ARG A 143 0.79 1.54 11.16
C ARG A 143 1.07 0.07 11.44
N ILE A 144 2.35 -0.33 11.57
CA ILE A 144 2.71 -1.71 11.95
C ILE A 144 2.16 -2.02 13.34
N ILE A 145 2.38 -1.14 14.31
CA ILE A 145 1.85 -1.30 15.68
C ILE A 145 0.32 -1.39 15.65
N MET A 146 -0.36 -0.50 14.91
CA MET A 146 -1.82 -0.52 14.80
C MET A 146 -2.34 -1.84 14.21
N VAL A 147 -1.74 -2.33 13.12
CA VAL A 147 -2.12 -3.60 12.49
C VAL A 147 -1.92 -4.79 13.44
N LEU A 148 -0.82 -4.83 14.20
CA LEU A 148 -0.60 -5.86 15.22
C LEU A 148 -1.66 -5.81 16.33
N LEU A 149 -1.97 -4.61 16.82
CA LEU A 149 -3.00 -4.42 17.85
C LEU A 149 -4.40 -4.77 17.35
N LEU A 150 -4.73 -4.48 16.08
CA LEU A 150 -5.97 -4.90 15.44
C LEU A 150 -6.08 -6.44 15.40
N GLY A 151 -5.02 -7.13 14.97
CA GLY A 151 -4.97 -8.59 14.98
C GLY A 151 -5.13 -9.21 16.37
N MET A 152 -4.70 -8.52 17.41
CA MET A 152 -4.87 -8.94 18.82
C MET A 152 -6.21 -8.48 19.43
N GLY A 153 -7.08 -7.80 18.69
CA GLY A 153 -8.34 -7.24 19.18
C GLY A 153 -8.18 -6.10 20.20
N GLN A 154 -6.99 -5.49 20.28
CA GLN A 154 -6.65 -4.46 21.27
C GLN A 154 -6.93 -3.05 20.76
N TYR A 155 -8.20 -2.75 20.46
CA TYR A 155 -8.61 -1.45 19.90
C TYR A 155 -8.30 -0.26 20.82
N GLY A 156 -8.40 -0.45 22.14
CA GLY A 156 -8.05 0.58 23.12
C GLY A 156 -6.57 0.97 23.10
N ALA A 157 -5.68 0.01 22.86
CA ALA A 157 -4.24 0.26 22.78
C ALA A 157 -3.88 1.11 21.55
N ILE A 158 -4.63 1.00 20.45
CA ILE A 158 -4.46 1.86 19.28
C ILE A 158 -4.71 3.33 19.65
N ALA A 159 -5.76 3.60 20.42
CA ALA A 159 -6.05 4.96 20.90
C ALA A 159 -4.91 5.51 21.77
N LEU A 160 -4.27 4.66 22.60
CA LEU A 160 -3.08 5.04 23.38
C LEU A 160 -1.89 5.42 22.49
N VAL A 161 -1.62 4.66 21.44
CA VAL A 161 -0.53 4.95 20.48
C VAL A 161 -0.76 6.32 19.81
N LEU A 162 -1.98 6.58 19.31
CA LEU A 162 -2.34 7.85 18.68
C LEU A 162 -2.30 9.03 19.66
N THR A 163 -2.71 8.80 20.91
CA THR A 163 -2.67 9.81 21.97
C THR A 163 -1.22 10.14 22.35
N ALA A 164 -0.37 9.13 22.55
CA ALA A 164 1.05 9.32 22.86
C ALA A 164 1.77 10.11 21.76
N LYS A 165 1.49 9.82 20.49
CA LYS A 165 1.98 10.58 19.33
C LYS A 165 1.59 12.06 19.41
N SER A 166 0.35 12.34 19.78
CA SER A 166 -0.20 13.71 19.86
C SER A 166 0.38 14.48 21.04
N ILE A 167 0.61 13.82 22.19
CA ILE A 167 1.30 14.41 23.35
C ILE A 167 2.74 14.77 22.99
N ALA A 168 3.47 13.87 22.32
CA ALA A 168 4.86 14.13 21.92
C ALA A 168 5.02 15.30 20.93
N ARG A 169 3.94 15.71 20.26
CA ARG A 169 3.91 16.83 19.30
C ARG A 169 3.11 18.03 19.79
N TYR A 170 2.68 18.04 21.05
CA TYR A 170 1.74 19.04 21.58
C TYR A 170 2.17 20.49 21.32
N ASP A 171 3.46 20.82 21.54
CA ASP A 171 3.94 22.19 21.32
C ASP A 171 3.88 22.61 19.84
N MET A 172 4.11 21.68 18.91
CA MET A 172 4.02 21.96 17.46
C MET A 172 2.57 22.10 17.00
N LEU A 173 1.62 21.43 17.67
CA LEU A 173 0.19 21.54 17.37
C LEU A 173 -0.41 22.92 17.69
N LYS A 174 0.36 23.82 18.31
CA LYS A 174 -0.01 25.24 18.47
C LYS A 174 0.05 26.01 17.14
N ASP A 175 0.86 25.56 16.18
CA ASP A 175 0.84 26.09 14.81
C ASP A 175 -0.34 25.47 14.05
N ARG A 176 -1.28 26.32 13.61
CA ARG A 176 -2.49 25.89 12.91
C ARG A 176 -2.20 25.09 11.63
N VAL A 177 -1.21 25.51 10.84
CA VAL A 177 -0.89 24.86 9.57
C VAL A 177 -0.33 23.46 9.84
N PHE A 178 0.58 23.36 10.81
CA PHE A 178 1.11 22.06 11.24
C PHE A 178 0.02 21.17 11.84
N ALA A 179 -0.87 21.73 12.66
CA ALA A 179 -1.97 21.00 13.28
C ALA A 179 -2.92 20.39 12.24
N GLU A 180 -3.33 21.18 11.23
CA GLU A 180 -4.20 20.69 10.15
C GLU A 180 -3.51 19.56 9.35
N TYR A 181 -2.23 19.74 8.99
CA TYR A 181 -1.45 18.70 8.30
C TYR A 181 -1.30 17.42 9.15
N TYR A 182 -1.00 17.56 10.43
CA TYR A 182 -0.82 16.46 11.37
C TYR A 182 -2.12 15.67 11.60
N LEU A 183 -3.24 16.38 11.80
CA LEU A 183 -4.56 15.78 12.02
C LEU A 183 -5.01 15.01 10.78
N LEU A 184 -4.94 15.63 9.60
CA LEU A 184 -5.27 14.96 8.34
C LEU A 184 -4.36 13.75 8.09
N GLY A 185 -3.05 13.87 8.36
CA GLY A 185 -2.08 12.78 8.25
C GLY A 185 -2.41 11.60 9.12
N THR A 186 -2.72 11.85 10.40
CA THR A 186 -3.02 10.80 11.36
C THR A 186 -4.36 10.12 11.03
N LEU A 187 -5.42 10.89 10.77
CA LEU A 187 -6.73 10.35 10.41
C LEU A 187 -6.69 9.52 9.12
N LEU A 188 -6.02 10.02 8.07
CA LEU A 188 -5.88 9.30 6.81
C LEU A 188 -5.05 8.02 6.99
N SER A 189 -3.97 8.07 7.77
CA SER A 189 -3.13 6.89 8.06
C SER A 189 -3.92 5.82 8.81
N THR A 190 -4.70 6.21 9.82
CA THR A 190 -5.58 5.29 10.57
C THR A 190 -6.67 4.72 9.68
N LEU A 191 -7.32 5.55 8.85
CA LEU A 191 -8.33 5.10 7.89
C LEU A 191 -7.77 4.05 6.92
N LEU A 192 -6.59 4.29 6.37
CA LEU A 192 -5.93 3.35 5.46
C LEU A 192 -5.63 2.01 6.15
N VAL A 193 -5.15 2.03 7.39
CA VAL A 193 -4.91 0.79 8.15
C VAL A 193 -6.20 0.03 8.39
N LEU A 194 -7.27 0.72 8.81
CA LEU A 194 -8.57 0.09 9.05
C LEU A 194 -9.14 -0.53 7.77
N LEU A 195 -9.12 0.19 6.65
CA LEU A 195 -9.61 -0.34 5.37
C LEU A 195 -8.80 -1.55 4.89
N VAL A 196 -7.47 -1.46 4.96
CA VAL A 196 -6.59 -2.57 4.56
C VAL A 196 -6.84 -3.80 5.43
N PHE A 197 -6.98 -3.61 6.75
CA PHE A 197 -7.25 -4.71 7.68
C PHE A 197 -8.64 -5.30 7.47
N ILE A 198 -9.70 -4.50 7.28
CA ILE A 198 -11.06 -5.01 7.03
C ILE A 198 -11.17 -5.79 5.71
N ILE A 199 -10.42 -5.40 4.69
CA ILE A 199 -10.49 -6.05 3.37
C ILE A 199 -9.70 -7.36 3.33
N LEU A 200 -8.57 -7.43 4.06
CA LEU A 200 -7.61 -8.52 3.95
C LEU A 200 -7.51 -9.41 5.19
N GLY A 201 -7.84 -8.90 6.38
CA GLY A 201 -7.75 -9.60 7.66
C GLY A 201 -9.11 -10.10 8.12
#